data_AF-A0A9E3CHV5-F1
#
_entry.id   AF-A0A9E3CHV5-F1
#
_cell.length_a   1.000
_cell.length_b   1.000
_cell.length_c   1.000
_cell.angle_alpha   90.00
_cell.angle_beta   90.00
_cell.angle_gamma   90.00
#
_symmetry.space_group_name_H-M   'P 1'
#
loop_
_entity.id
_entity.type
_entity.pdbx_description
1 polymer ?
#
loop_
_entity_poly.entity_id
_entity_poly.type
_entity_poly.pdbx_seq_one_letter_code
_entity_poly.pdbx_strand_id
1 'polypeptide(L)'
;MIYDFPETSSPIGQGDIFFGVPILDLTDEELPTVDDEGNAQALPWETFAATGKDVSAIITVRPTIAIVGTQECDALRAPNITLFEVRPFRDVERKSKDTSKPAKWVPIITQHARINQKWFYLPADERICFSDKMGADFLTPIRVPRLTLERLIAFRKGRLNEVAKQHFRERLAEFFRRYAYDEWYPLTREELSEYQKTHPDAEPFPWQCEDWISKYGGGDGGSDYVVDQDEAVAELKEVLFRIRTESESLTAKFTQHTTSLQKPDNDLDKVAALLASDMNNFSTQVGGVLPKFAETIERLERSHSAYVSSAGTDSNRDVEEISDLRKYLSEMLRLLKPAKETVIERRNFTLHVKDININEVLNNAANQQSQVLHGVISNMEELESFALKMFSL
;
A
#
# COMPACT_ATOMS: atom_id res chain seq x y z
N MET A 1 1.27 -28.52 -18.49
CA MET A 1 2.21 -27.62 -17.79
C MET A 1 2.04 -26.21 -18.35
N ILE A 2 2.26 -25.17 -17.55
CA ILE A 2 1.95 -23.78 -17.94
C ILE A 2 3.07 -23.07 -18.72
N TYR A 3 4.19 -23.77 -18.97
CA TYR A 3 5.39 -23.22 -19.59
C TYR A 3 5.64 -23.83 -20.97
N ASP A 4 6.02 -22.97 -21.90
CA ASP A 4 6.55 -23.27 -23.22
C ASP A 4 8.03 -22.85 -23.32
N PHE A 5 8.76 -23.39 -24.30
CA PHE A 5 10.20 -23.21 -24.46
C PHE A 5 10.49 -22.60 -25.84
N PRO A 6 10.39 -21.26 -25.98
CA PRO A 6 10.55 -20.61 -27.27
C PRO A 6 12.01 -20.70 -27.76
N GLU A 7 12.19 -20.84 -29.07
CA GLU A 7 13.50 -20.76 -29.71
C GLU A 7 14.15 -19.40 -29.47
N THR A 8 15.48 -19.31 -29.47
CA THR A 8 16.21 -18.04 -29.29
C THR A 8 15.86 -16.99 -30.36
N SER A 9 15.46 -17.44 -31.56
CA SER A 9 14.97 -16.60 -32.67
C SER A 9 13.60 -15.96 -32.41
N SER A 10 12.80 -16.53 -31.49
CA SER A 10 11.45 -16.03 -31.21
C SER A 10 11.52 -14.66 -30.55
N PRO A 11 10.68 -13.69 -30.99
CA PRO A 11 10.67 -12.35 -30.42
C PRO A 11 10.34 -12.39 -28.93
N ILE A 12 10.80 -11.38 -28.18
CA ILE A 12 10.45 -11.22 -26.77
C ILE A 12 8.94 -10.95 -26.66
N GLY A 13 8.27 -11.63 -25.73
CA GLY A 13 6.82 -11.52 -25.54
C GLY A 13 6.41 -11.55 -24.07
N GLN A 14 5.18 -11.13 -23.81
CA GLN A 14 4.59 -11.16 -22.48
C GLN A 14 4.62 -12.59 -21.91
N GLY A 15 5.09 -12.71 -20.67
CA GLY A 15 5.25 -14.01 -20.01
C GLY A 15 6.58 -14.71 -20.31
N ASP A 16 7.50 -14.12 -21.09
CA ASP A 16 8.88 -14.62 -21.19
C ASP A 16 9.59 -14.55 -19.84
N ILE A 17 10.30 -15.61 -19.47
CA ILE A 17 11.01 -15.72 -18.20
C ILE A 17 12.51 -15.74 -18.44
N PHE A 18 13.19 -14.75 -17.86
CA PHE A 18 14.63 -14.55 -17.93
C PHE A 18 15.29 -14.83 -16.59
N PHE A 19 16.49 -15.39 -16.63
CA PHE A 19 17.33 -15.62 -15.45
C PHE A 19 18.54 -14.70 -15.47
N GLY A 20 18.92 -14.17 -14.31
CA GLY A 20 20.08 -13.27 -14.21
C GLY A 20 19.83 -11.88 -14.79
N VAL A 21 18.58 -11.41 -14.80
CA VAL A 21 18.27 -10.02 -15.14
C VAL A 21 18.87 -9.12 -14.04
N PRO A 22 19.68 -8.11 -14.40
CA PRO A 22 20.28 -7.23 -13.39
C PRO A 22 19.21 -6.30 -12.80
N ILE A 23 19.07 -6.31 -11.48
CA ILE A 23 18.35 -5.29 -10.70
C ILE A 23 19.37 -4.38 -10.03
N LEU A 24 19.09 -3.08 -10.08
CA LEU A 24 19.80 -2.05 -9.33
C LEU A 24 19.17 -1.96 -7.94
N ASP A 25 19.95 -2.23 -6.89
CA ASP A 25 19.52 -2.02 -5.51
C ASP A 25 20.00 -0.63 -5.06
N LEU A 26 19.05 0.24 -4.75
CA LEU A 26 19.31 1.56 -4.17
C LEU A 26 19.25 1.47 -2.64
N THR A 27 20.06 2.29 -1.97
CA THR A 27 20.08 2.44 -0.51
C THR A 27 19.01 3.43 -0.04
N ASP A 28 18.46 3.19 1.15
CA ASP A 28 17.26 3.90 1.63
C ASP A 28 17.48 5.40 1.95
N GLU A 29 18.68 5.77 2.43
CA GLU A 29 18.92 7.12 2.98
C GLU A 29 19.81 8.01 2.08
N GLU A 30 20.77 7.42 1.40
CA GLU A 30 21.79 8.14 0.64
C GLU A 30 22.17 7.40 -0.64
N LEU A 31 22.64 8.13 -1.65
CA LEU A 31 23.18 7.62 -2.89
C LEU A 31 24.73 7.65 -2.84
N PRO A 32 25.42 6.50 -2.96
CA PRO A 32 26.86 6.48 -3.10
C PRO A 32 27.27 7.08 -4.45
N THR A 33 27.91 8.25 -4.43
CA THR A 33 28.35 8.96 -5.63
C THR A 33 29.87 9.09 -5.69
N VAL A 34 30.39 9.42 -6.87
CA VAL A 34 31.80 9.73 -7.10
C VAL A 34 31.89 11.19 -7.51
N ASP A 35 32.70 11.98 -6.81
CA ASP A 35 32.96 13.37 -7.16
C ASP A 35 33.89 13.50 -8.38
N ASP A 36 34.11 14.74 -8.84
CA ASP A 36 34.99 15.04 -9.98
C ASP A 36 36.46 14.63 -9.75
N GLU A 37 36.86 14.42 -8.49
CA GLU A 37 38.19 13.98 -8.08
C GLU A 37 38.30 12.44 -7.97
N GLY A 38 37.19 11.72 -8.16
CA GLY A 38 37.13 10.27 -8.07
C GLY A 38 36.91 9.73 -6.66
N ASN A 39 36.63 10.58 -5.67
CA ASN A 39 36.37 10.17 -4.30
C ASN A 39 34.91 9.73 -4.12
N ALA A 40 34.71 8.64 -3.38
CA ALA A 40 33.38 8.19 -3.00
C ALA A 40 32.81 9.12 -1.92
N GLN A 41 31.58 9.59 -2.13
CA GLN A 41 30.84 10.40 -1.17
C GLN A 41 29.38 9.92 -1.07
N ALA A 42 28.80 10.09 0.11
CA ALA A 42 27.38 9.87 0.33
C ALA A 42 26.60 11.14 -0.03
N LEU A 43 25.63 11.01 -0.93
CA LEU A 43 24.72 12.09 -1.31
C LEU A 43 23.30 11.77 -0.81
N PRO A 44 22.78 12.48 0.21
CA PRO A 44 21.41 12.29 0.67
C PRO A 44 20.39 12.50 -0.45
N TRP A 45 19.34 11.68 -0.49
CA TRP A 45 18.31 11.76 -1.54
C TRP A 45 17.63 13.12 -1.63
N GLU A 46 17.38 13.78 -0.49
CA GLU A 46 16.80 15.12 -0.42
C GLU A 46 17.69 16.15 -1.16
N THR A 47 19.00 16.09 -0.95
CA THR A 47 19.98 16.95 -1.61
C THR A 47 20.05 16.68 -3.11
N PHE A 48 20.04 15.39 -3.50
CA PHE A 48 20.00 15.02 -4.92
C PHE A 48 18.74 15.56 -5.61
N ALA A 49 17.57 15.34 -5.00
CA ALA A 49 16.29 15.79 -5.54
C ALA A 49 16.20 17.32 -5.65
N ALA A 50 16.70 18.05 -4.64
CA ALA A 50 16.66 19.51 -4.63
C ALA A 50 17.60 20.15 -5.68
N THR A 51 18.73 19.50 -6.00
CA THR A 51 19.71 20.05 -6.95
C THR A 51 19.36 19.75 -8.41
N GLY A 52 18.73 18.60 -8.69
CA GLY A 52 18.36 18.17 -10.04
C GLY A 52 19.54 17.97 -10.98
N LYS A 53 20.77 17.81 -10.45
CA LYS A 53 21.99 17.60 -11.23
C LYS A 53 22.25 16.12 -11.44
N ASP A 54 22.77 15.79 -12.63
CA ASP A 54 23.27 14.44 -12.91
C ASP A 54 24.48 14.12 -12.02
N VAL A 55 24.56 12.88 -11.55
CA VAL A 55 25.67 12.38 -10.72
C VAL A 55 26.16 11.03 -11.22
N SER A 56 27.44 10.74 -10.99
CA SER A 56 27.98 9.39 -11.17
C SER A 56 27.81 8.61 -9.86
N ALA A 57 27.17 7.44 -9.93
CA ALA A 57 26.86 6.62 -8.74
C ALA A 57 27.46 5.22 -8.82
N ILE A 58 27.85 4.69 -7.66
CA ILE A 58 28.25 3.28 -7.49
C ILE A 58 27.03 2.54 -6.95
N ILE A 59 26.45 1.67 -7.78
CA ILE A 59 25.19 0.99 -7.47
C ILE A 59 25.44 -0.51 -7.34
N THR A 60 24.87 -1.12 -6.30
CA THR A 60 24.88 -2.57 -6.15
C THR A 60 23.95 -3.19 -7.17
N VAL A 61 24.45 -4.16 -7.93
CA VAL A 61 23.67 -4.88 -8.94
C VAL A 61 23.54 -6.34 -8.53
N ARG A 62 22.32 -6.85 -8.47
CA ARG A 62 22.06 -8.27 -8.21
C ARG A 62 21.36 -8.95 -9.40
N PRO A 63 21.72 -10.19 -9.74
CA PRO A 63 20.99 -10.96 -10.73
C PRO A 63 19.68 -11.49 -10.11
N THR A 64 18.57 -11.40 -10.85
CA THR A 64 17.29 -12.01 -10.46
C THR A 64 16.65 -12.82 -11.58
N ILE A 65 15.60 -13.56 -11.24
CA ILE A 65 14.66 -14.13 -12.22
C ILE A 65 13.57 -13.10 -12.46
N ALA A 66 13.19 -12.86 -13.71
CA ALA A 66 12.13 -11.92 -14.03
C ALA A 66 11.24 -12.42 -15.16
N ILE A 67 9.97 -12.03 -15.12
CA ILE A 67 8.96 -12.33 -16.14
C ILE A 67 8.54 -11.06 -16.88
N VAL A 68 8.46 -11.10 -18.21
CA VAL A 68 8.07 -9.95 -19.03
C VAL A 68 6.61 -9.60 -18.80
N GLY A 69 6.36 -8.38 -18.33
CA GLY A 69 5.05 -7.79 -18.11
C GLY A 69 4.49 -7.04 -19.33
N THR A 70 5.37 -6.44 -20.13
CA THR A 70 5.00 -5.68 -21.33
C THR A 70 4.23 -6.54 -22.35
N GLN A 71 3.19 -5.97 -22.95
CA GLN A 71 2.39 -6.65 -23.97
C GLN A 71 3.21 -6.92 -25.24
N GLU A 72 2.83 -7.93 -26.03
CA GLU A 72 3.61 -8.38 -27.19
C GLU A 72 3.82 -7.28 -28.25
N CYS A 73 2.80 -6.49 -28.56
CA CYS A 73 2.91 -5.40 -29.53
C CYS A 73 3.90 -4.32 -29.09
N ASP A 74 3.91 -4.04 -27.78
CA ASP A 74 4.79 -3.04 -27.18
C ASP A 74 6.20 -3.60 -27.02
N ALA A 75 6.34 -4.88 -26.72
CA ALA A 75 7.65 -5.51 -26.56
C ALA A 75 8.49 -5.45 -27.85
N LEU A 76 7.83 -5.38 -29.01
CA LEU A 76 8.50 -5.22 -30.31
C LEU A 76 8.91 -3.77 -30.63
N ARG A 77 8.26 -2.78 -30.03
CA ARG A 77 8.34 -1.37 -30.47
C ARG A 77 8.86 -0.42 -29.40
N ALA A 78 8.58 -0.72 -28.14
CA ALA A 78 8.94 0.12 -27.02
C ALA A 78 10.47 0.16 -26.84
N PRO A 79 11.02 1.31 -26.44
CA PRO A 79 12.44 1.41 -26.11
C PRO A 79 12.79 0.61 -24.85
N ASN A 80 11.81 0.39 -23.97
CA ASN A 80 11.99 -0.29 -22.69
C ASN A 80 10.94 -1.39 -22.53
N ILE A 81 11.35 -2.45 -21.84
CA ILE A 81 10.52 -3.59 -21.46
C ILE A 81 10.39 -3.57 -19.95
N THR A 82 9.16 -3.70 -19.47
CA THR A 82 8.84 -3.90 -18.06
C THR A 82 8.84 -5.39 -17.78
N LEU A 83 9.62 -5.79 -16.79
CA LEU A 83 9.61 -7.13 -16.21
C LEU A 83 9.16 -7.05 -14.75
N PHE A 84 8.77 -8.18 -14.19
CA PHE A 84 8.43 -8.34 -12.78
C PHE A 84 9.35 -9.36 -12.16
N GLU A 85 9.88 -9.07 -10.97
CA GLU A 85 10.74 -10.01 -10.26
C GLU A 85 9.99 -11.30 -9.93
N VAL A 86 10.64 -12.46 -10.12
CA VAL A 86 10.11 -13.78 -9.78
C VAL A 86 10.87 -14.32 -8.58
N ARG A 87 10.15 -14.56 -7.49
CA ARG A 87 10.71 -14.97 -6.19
C ARG A 87 10.14 -16.31 -5.73
N PRO A 88 10.80 -17.04 -4.83
CA PRO A 88 10.21 -18.20 -4.17
C PRO A 88 8.86 -17.83 -3.54
N PHE A 89 7.82 -18.61 -3.80
CA PHE A 89 6.47 -18.30 -3.32
C PHE A 89 6.38 -18.31 -1.78
N ARG A 90 7.32 -18.99 -1.11
CA ARG A 90 7.47 -18.98 0.35
C ARG A 90 7.86 -17.62 0.91
N ASP A 91 8.56 -16.81 0.12
CA ASP A 91 8.97 -15.46 0.50
C ASP A 91 7.79 -14.48 0.33
N VAL A 92 6.88 -14.78 -0.60
CA VAL A 92 5.75 -13.89 -0.96
C VAL A 92 4.50 -14.16 -0.13
N GLU A 93 4.28 -15.41 0.29
CA GLU A 93 3.13 -15.84 1.10
C GLU A 93 3.63 -16.61 2.33
N ARG A 94 3.73 -15.92 3.47
CA ARG A 94 4.29 -16.45 4.72
C ARG A 94 3.58 -17.72 5.20
N LYS A 95 2.27 -17.87 4.96
CA LYS A 95 1.52 -19.08 5.34
C LYS A 95 2.05 -20.35 4.66
N SER A 96 2.79 -20.19 3.56
CA SER A 96 3.34 -21.31 2.80
C SER A 96 4.71 -21.79 3.31
N LYS A 97 5.37 -21.07 4.22
CA LYS A 97 6.76 -21.34 4.67
C LYS A 97 7.02 -22.80 5.04
N ASP A 98 6.13 -23.42 5.82
CA ASP A 98 6.27 -24.81 6.28
C ASP A 98 5.37 -25.80 5.54
N THR A 99 4.80 -25.39 4.40
CA THR A 99 3.85 -26.22 3.67
C THR A 99 4.56 -27.19 2.73
N SER A 100 4.33 -28.50 2.92
CA SER A 100 4.85 -29.58 2.07
C SER A 100 3.75 -30.40 1.38
N LYS A 101 2.56 -30.51 1.99
CA LYS A 101 1.46 -31.36 1.49
C LYS A 101 0.60 -30.62 0.45
N PRO A 102 0.27 -31.23 -0.71
CA PRO A 102 -0.57 -30.61 -1.75
C PRO A 102 -1.93 -30.11 -1.23
N ALA A 103 -2.58 -30.86 -0.34
CA ALA A 103 -3.87 -30.48 0.25
C ALA A 103 -3.82 -29.15 1.02
N LYS A 104 -2.66 -28.78 1.57
CA LYS A 104 -2.45 -27.50 2.24
C LYS A 104 -2.08 -26.37 1.26
N TRP A 105 -1.45 -26.70 0.14
CA TRP A 105 -1.10 -25.73 -0.91
C TRP A 105 -2.33 -25.16 -1.63
N VAL A 106 -3.33 -25.99 -1.91
CA VAL A 106 -4.55 -25.57 -2.64
C VAL A 106 -5.23 -24.36 -2.00
N PRO A 107 -5.61 -24.36 -0.70
CA PRO A 107 -6.27 -23.22 -0.10
C PRO A 107 -5.35 -21.99 -0.04
N ILE A 108 -4.04 -22.18 0.17
CA ILE A 108 -3.08 -21.07 0.16
C ILE A 108 -3.05 -20.38 -1.20
N ILE A 109 -2.84 -21.13 -2.28
CA ILE A 109 -2.73 -20.57 -3.63
C ILE A 109 -4.05 -19.94 -4.07
N THR A 110 -5.17 -20.62 -3.85
CA THR A 110 -6.49 -20.15 -4.30
C THR A 110 -6.99 -18.95 -3.50
N GLN A 111 -6.76 -18.91 -2.18
CA GLN A 111 -7.06 -17.75 -1.35
C GLN A 111 -6.14 -16.58 -1.69
N HIS A 112 -4.84 -16.84 -1.85
CA HIS A 112 -3.86 -15.83 -2.27
C HIS A 112 -4.29 -15.17 -3.58
N ALA A 113 -4.68 -15.96 -4.59
CA ALA A 113 -5.15 -15.45 -5.87
C ALA A 113 -6.45 -14.64 -5.78
N ARG A 114 -7.24 -14.74 -4.71
CA ARG A 114 -8.46 -13.95 -4.50
C ARG A 114 -8.20 -12.66 -3.74
N ILE A 115 -7.35 -12.73 -2.71
CA ILE A 115 -7.16 -11.62 -1.76
C ILE A 115 -5.98 -10.74 -2.18
N ASN A 116 -4.94 -11.33 -2.76
CA ASN A 116 -3.67 -10.68 -2.99
C ASN A 116 -3.31 -10.66 -4.47
N GLN A 117 -3.89 -9.71 -5.20
CA GLN A 117 -3.72 -9.54 -6.64
C GLN A 117 -2.29 -9.17 -7.07
N LYS A 118 -1.41 -8.78 -6.12
CA LYS A 118 -0.04 -8.33 -6.43
C LYS A 118 0.90 -9.43 -6.89
N TRP A 119 0.49 -10.70 -6.81
CA TRP A 119 1.34 -11.79 -7.28
C TRP A 119 0.64 -12.70 -8.28
N PHE A 120 1.45 -13.25 -9.18
CA PHE A 120 1.05 -14.33 -10.05
C PHE A 120 1.78 -15.62 -9.68
N TYR A 121 1.02 -16.67 -9.34
CA TYR A 121 1.56 -17.96 -8.94
C TYR A 121 2.18 -18.72 -10.12
N LEU A 122 3.38 -19.26 -9.90
CA LEU A 122 4.15 -20.02 -10.87
C LEU A 122 4.50 -21.40 -10.26
N PRO A 123 3.99 -22.52 -10.81
CA PRO A 123 4.31 -23.86 -10.30
C PRO A 123 5.78 -24.23 -10.55
N ALA A 124 6.31 -25.15 -9.75
CA ALA A 124 7.64 -25.71 -9.97
C ALA A 124 7.69 -26.48 -11.30
N ASP A 125 8.79 -26.35 -12.03
CA ASP A 125 9.10 -27.09 -13.25
C ASP A 125 10.62 -27.07 -13.47
N GLU A 126 11.26 -28.23 -13.38
CA GLU A 126 12.72 -28.34 -13.53
C GLU A 126 13.19 -27.90 -14.94
N ARG A 127 12.34 -28.01 -15.96
CA ARG A 127 12.69 -27.65 -17.35
C ARG A 127 12.93 -26.15 -17.52
N ILE A 128 12.31 -25.32 -16.67
CA ILE A 128 12.55 -23.87 -16.62
C ILE A 128 13.44 -23.49 -15.41
N CYS A 129 14.06 -24.47 -14.76
CA CYS A 129 14.90 -24.30 -13.58
C CYS A 129 14.15 -23.77 -12.33
N PHE A 130 12.85 -24.05 -12.20
CA PHE A 130 12.09 -23.76 -10.98
C PHE A 130 12.06 -24.99 -10.06
N SER A 131 12.95 -25.01 -9.07
CA SER A 131 13.05 -26.10 -8.08
C SER A 131 11.96 -26.07 -7.00
N ASP A 132 11.28 -24.93 -6.80
CA ASP A 132 10.10 -24.80 -5.93
C ASP A 132 9.05 -23.91 -6.62
N LYS A 133 7.90 -23.74 -5.97
CA LYS A 133 6.85 -22.82 -6.40
C LYS A 133 7.36 -21.38 -6.31
N MET A 134 7.08 -20.61 -7.35
CA MET A 134 7.52 -19.22 -7.49
C MET A 134 6.30 -18.28 -7.53
N GLY A 135 6.55 -16.99 -7.39
CA GLY A 135 5.57 -15.92 -7.57
C GLY A 135 6.20 -14.74 -8.29
N ALA A 136 5.53 -14.25 -9.34
CA ALA A 136 5.89 -12.97 -9.96
C ALA A 136 5.34 -11.82 -9.12
N ASP A 137 6.18 -10.83 -8.79
CA ASP A 137 5.87 -9.68 -7.96
C ASP A 137 5.53 -8.46 -8.80
N PHE A 138 4.27 -8.01 -8.77
CA PHE A 138 3.90 -6.80 -9.48
C PHE A 138 4.29 -5.51 -8.75
N LEU A 139 4.71 -5.58 -7.48
CA LEU A 139 5.27 -4.42 -6.76
C LEU A 139 6.72 -4.13 -7.11
N THR A 140 7.39 -5.06 -7.80
CA THR A 140 8.81 -4.92 -8.14
C THR A 140 8.99 -4.84 -9.66
N PRO A 141 8.52 -3.76 -10.31
CA PRO A 141 8.71 -3.57 -11.75
C PRO A 141 10.19 -3.25 -12.04
N ILE A 142 10.74 -3.96 -13.01
CA ILE A 142 12.09 -3.78 -13.50
C ILE A 142 11.98 -3.21 -14.91
N ARG A 143 12.59 -2.05 -15.15
CA ARG A 143 12.65 -1.45 -16.48
C ARG A 143 13.99 -1.77 -17.13
N VAL A 144 13.95 -2.50 -18.25
CA VAL A 144 15.17 -2.88 -19.00
C VAL A 144 15.07 -2.35 -20.43
N PRO A 145 16.13 -1.71 -20.97
CA PRO A 145 16.15 -1.33 -22.39
C PRO A 145 15.95 -2.56 -23.29
N ARG A 146 15.08 -2.46 -24.29
CA ARG A 146 14.71 -3.59 -25.17
C ARG A 146 15.95 -4.24 -25.80
N LEU A 147 16.84 -3.43 -26.38
CA LEU A 147 18.06 -3.92 -27.03
C LEU A 147 18.99 -4.64 -26.05
N THR A 148 18.99 -4.24 -24.76
CA THR A 148 19.75 -4.93 -23.72
C THR A 148 19.15 -6.31 -23.46
N LEU A 149 17.82 -6.40 -23.32
CA LEU A 149 17.15 -7.67 -23.09
C LEU A 149 17.28 -8.63 -24.28
N GLU A 150 17.27 -8.12 -25.51
CA GLU A 150 17.52 -8.88 -26.74
C GLU A 150 18.95 -9.46 -26.77
N ARG A 151 19.95 -8.70 -26.31
CA ARG A 151 21.32 -9.23 -26.14
C ARG A 151 21.40 -10.32 -25.09
N LEU A 152 20.48 -10.32 -24.13
CA LEU A 152 20.36 -11.32 -23.06
C LEU A 152 19.41 -12.47 -23.43
N ILE A 153 19.02 -12.63 -24.71
CA ILE A 153 18.04 -13.64 -25.13
C ILE A 153 18.45 -15.09 -24.77
N ALA A 154 19.75 -15.38 -24.66
CA ALA A 154 20.27 -16.67 -24.21
C ALA A 154 19.91 -17.01 -22.74
N PHE A 155 19.53 -16.00 -21.96
CA PHE A 155 19.07 -16.13 -20.59
C PHE A 155 17.55 -16.34 -20.48
N ARG A 156 16.80 -16.30 -21.58
CA ARG A 156 15.39 -16.72 -21.61
C ARG A 156 15.31 -18.23 -21.41
N LYS A 157 14.68 -18.65 -20.31
CA LYS A 157 14.53 -20.08 -19.96
C LYS A 157 13.19 -20.67 -20.37
N GLY A 158 12.17 -19.84 -20.56
CA GLY A 158 10.85 -20.29 -21.02
C GLY A 158 9.89 -19.12 -21.18
N ARG A 159 8.63 -19.45 -21.45
CA ARG A 159 7.50 -18.52 -21.58
C ARG A 159 6.25 -19.15 -20.96
N LEU A 160 5.31 -18.34 -20.51
CA LEU A 160 3.95 -18.83 -20.24
C LEU A 160 3.27 -19.30 -21.53
N ASN A 161 2.59 -20.45 -21.48
CA ASN A 161 1.75 -20.88 -22.60
C ASN A 161 0.56 -19.92 -22.79
N GLU A 162 -0.15 -20.05 -23.91
CA GLU A 162 -1.22 -19.11 -24.27
C GLU A 162 -2.30 -18.94 -23.19
N VAL A 163 -2.72 -20.03 -22.55
CA VAL A 163 -3.74 -19.98 -21.49
C VAL A 163 -3.21 -19.27 -20.25
N ALA A 164 -2.01 -19.63 -19.79
CA ALA A 164 -1.40 -19.01 -18.62
C ALA A 164 -1.05 -17.54 -18.87
N LYS A 165 -0.64 -17.19 -20.10
CA LYS A 165 -0.36 -15.81 -20.53
C LYS A 165 -1.62 -14.94 -20.46
N GLN A 166 -2.78 -15.46 -20.87
CA GLN A 166 -4.05 -14.74 -20.71
C GLN A 166 -4.37 -14.48 -19.23
N HIS A 167 -4.26 -15.50 -18.37
CA HIS A 167 -4.46 -15.32 -16.93
C HIS A 167 -3.47 -14.34 -16.31
N PHE A 168 -2.21 -14.36 -16.75
CA PHE A 168 -1.18 -13.43 -16.31
C PHE A 168 -1.54 -11.99 -16.70
N ARG A 169 -1.99 -11.77 -17.94
CA ARG A 169 -2.43 -10.47 -18.44
C ARG A 169 -3.62 -9.93 -17.65
N GLU A 170 -4.66 -10.73 -17.46
CA GLU A 170 -5.83 -10.33 -16.68
C GLU A 170 -5.46 -10.01 -15.24
N ARG A 171 -4.62 -10.84 -14.64
CA ARG A 171 -4.15 -10.63 -13.26
C ARG A 171 -3.34 -9.34 -13.13
N LEU A 172 -2.51 -9.03 -14.12
CA LEU A 172 -1.74 -7.80 -14.19
C LEU A 172 -2.66 -6.57 -14.33
N ALA A 173 -3.66 -6.65 -15.21
CA ALA A 173 -4.65 -5.58 -15.39
C ALA A 173 -5.46 -5.34 -14.11
N GLU A 174 -5.93 -6.41 -13.46
CA GLU A 174 -6.67 -6.34 -12.19
C GLU A 174 -5.84 -5.69 -11.09
N PHE A 175 -4.55 -6.02 -10.99
CA PHE A 175 -3.64 -5.43 -10.00
C PHE A 175 -3.49 -3.91 -10.15
N PHE A 176 -3.44 -3.39 -11.38
CA PHE A 176 -3.33 -1.95 -11.61
C PHE A 176 -4.68 -1.21 -11.57
N ARG A 177 -5.80 -1.92 -11.68
CA ARG A 177 -7.17 -1.36 -11.64
C ARG A 177 -7.76 -1.29 -10.22
N ARG A 178 -6.93 -1.13 -9.18
CA ARG A 178 -7.35 -1.21 -7.76
C ARG A 178 -8.50 -0.28 -7.35
N TYR A 179 -8.77 0.80 -8.09
CA TYR A 179 -9.91 1.68 -7.88
C TYR A 179 -10.84 1.65 -9.09
N ALA A 180 -12.13 1.88 -8.86
CA ALA A 180 -13.06 2.17 -9.95
C ALA A 180 -12.51 3.39 -10.72
N TYR A 181 -12.17 3.17 -11.99
CA TYR A 181 -11.73 4.23 -12.87
C TYR A 181 -12.96 4.71 -13.63
N ASP A 182 -13.54 5.81 -13.18
CA ASP A 182 -14.57 6.51 -13.93
C ASP A 182 -13.88 7.28 -15.05
N GLU A 183 -14.21 6.96 -16.29
CA GLU A 183 -13.50 7.49 -17.46
C GLU A 183 -13.64 9.00 -17.63
N TRP A 184 -14.61 9.61 -16.97
CA TRP A 184 -14.82 11.06 -16.94
C TRP A 184 -14.13 11.77 -15.76
N TYR A 185 -13.50 11.04 -14.84
CA TYR A 185 -12.72 11.62 -13.73
C TYR A 185 -11.69 12.67 -14.18
N PRO A 186 -10.87 12.44 -15.23
CA PRO A 186 -9.81 13.39 -15.60
C PRO A 186 -10.32 14.55 -16.46
N LEU A 187 -11.59 14.54 -16.89
CA LEU A 187 -12.10 15.52 -17.84
C LEU A 187 -12.20 16.90 -17.18
N THR A 188 -11.92 17.96 -17.96
CA THR A 188 -12.31 19.31 -17.56
C THR A 188 -13.84 19.43 -17.53
N ARG A 189 -14.37 20.55 -17.01
CA ARG A 189 -15.81 20.79 -17.03
C ARG A 189 -16.38 20.81 -18.45
N GLU A 190 -15.69 21.48 -19.36
CA GLU A 190 -16.12 21.62 -20.76
C GLU A 190 -16.13 20.25 -21.44
N GLU A 191 -15.09 19.45 -21.19
CA GLU A 191 -14.98 18.08 -21.69
C GLU A 191 -16.04 17.16 -21.09
N LEU A 192 -16.34 17.29 -19.78
CA LEU A 192 -17.40 16.55 -19.12
C LEU A 192 -18.77 16.92 -19.68
N SER A 193 -19.04 18.20 -19.94
CA SER A 193 -20.31 18.65 -20.53
C SER A 193 -20.52 18.06 -21.92
N GLU A 194 -19.46 17.95 -22.73
CA GLU A 194 -19.52 17.27 -24.02
C GLU A 194 -19.76 15.76 -23.85
N TYR A 195 -19.03 15.13 -22.92
CA TYR A 195 -19.15 13.71 -22.62
C TYR A 195 -20.58 13.34 -22.15
N GLN A 196 -21.18 14.16 -21.28
CA GLN A 196 -22.54 13.99 -20.76
C GLN A 196 -23.63 14.05 -21.83
N LYS A 197 -23.38 14.64 -23.02
CA LYS A 197 -24.34 14.59 -24.14
C LYS A 197 -24.59 13.16 -24.62
N THR A 198 -23.60 12.28 -24.46
CA THR A 198 -23.67 10.87 -24.84
C THR A 198 -23.78 9.93 -23.64
N HIS A 199 -23.37 10.38 -22.46
CA HIS A 199 -23.39 9.62 -21.20
C HIS A 199 -24.07 10.47 -20.10
N PRO A 200 -25.41 10.63 -20.14
CA PRO A 200 -26.14 11.56 -19.29
C PRO A 200 -26.13 11.17 -17.79
N ASP A 201 -25.73 9.95 -17.46
CA ASP A 201 -25.58 9.39 -16.13
C ASP A 201 -24.21 9.66 -15.48
N ALA A 202 -23.25 10.24 -16.21
CA ALA A 202 -21.94 10.58 -15.67
C ALA A 202 -22.02 11.73 -14.67
N GLU A 203 -21.94 11.40 -13.38
CA GLU A 203 -22.01 12.39 -12.29
C GLU A 203 -20.69 13.17 -12.18
N PRO A 204 -20.74 14.52 -12.12
CA PRO A 204 -19.54 15.33 -11.99
C PRO A 204 -18.87 15.09 -10.63
N PHE A 205 -17.54 14.99 -10.65
CA PHE A 205 -16.74 15.00 -9.44
C PHE A 205 -16.67 16.40 -8.82
N PRO A 206 -16.29 16.54 -7.52
CA PRO A 206 -16.27 17.83 -6.83
C PRO A 206 -15.54 18.94 -7.59
N TRP A 207 -14.36 18.68 -8.17
CA TRP A 207 -13.58 19.68 -8.91
C TRP A 207 -14.17 20.06 -10.28
N GLN A 208 -15.19 19.34 -10.77
CA GLN A 208 -15.84 19.58 -12.06
C GLN A 208 -17.09 20.50 -11.93
N CYS A 209 -17.59 20.76 -10.72
CA CYS A 209 -18.81 21.55 -10.44
C CYS A 209 -18.57 23.06 -10.27
N GLU A 210 -19.45 23.91 -10.82
CA GLU A 210 -19.35 25.40 -10.72
C GLU A 210 -19.39 25.89 -9.28
N ASP A 211 -20.28 25.30 -8.48
CA ASP A 211 -20.45 25.65 -7.08
C ASP A 211 -19.27 25.27 -6.20
N TRP A 212 -18.44 24.32 -6.61
CA TRP A 212 -17.24 24.00 -5.85
C TRP A 212 -16.23 25.14 -5.93
N ILE A 213 -16.07 25.77 -7.10
CA ILE A 213 -15.17 26.93 -7.27
C ILE A 213 -15.81 28.21 -6.74
N SER A 214 -17.13 28.39 -6.83
CA SER A 214 -17.79 29.62 -6.30
C SER A 214 -17.90 29.61 -4.77
N LYS A 215 -18.11 28.43 -4.16
CA LYS A 215 -18.17 28.25 -2.71
C LYS A 215 -16.78 28.15 -2.09
N TYR A 216 -15.77 27.72 -2.86
CA TYR A 216 -14.42 27.47 -2.33
C TYR A 216 -13.25 28.19 -3.01
N GLY A 217 -13.49 28.95 -4.08
CA GLY A 217 -12.45 29.61 -4.89
C GLY A 217 -12.72 31.08 -5.25
N GLY A 218 -13.72 31.73 -4.66
CA GLY A 218 -14.10 33.11 -5.03
C GLY A 218 -14.48 34.08 -3.92
N GLY A 219 -14.44 33.68 -2.65
CA GLY A 219 -14.75 34.56 -1.52
C GLY A 219 -13.48 35.03 -0.81
N ASP A 220 -13.48 36.27 -0.34
CA ASP A 220 -12.50 36.93 0.55
C ASP A 220 -12.31 36.22 1.93
N GLY A 221 -12.59 34.91 1.97
CA GLY A 221 -12.65 34.02 3.14
C GLY A 221 -11.47 33.05 3.23
N GLY A 222 -10.28 33.44 2.76
CA GLY A 222 -9.04 32.68 2.97
C GLY A 222 -8.70 32.42 4.45
N SER A 223 -9.41 33.08 5.37
CA SER A 223 -9.32 32.86 6.82
C SER A 223 -10.01 31.59 7.31
N ASP A 224 -11.07 31.09 6.66
CA ASP A 224 -11.90 30.02 7.25
C ASP A 224 -11.29 28.62 7.03
N TYR A 225 -10.53 28.40 5.95
CA TYR A 225 -9.91 27.10 5.67
C TYR A 225 -8.84 26.72 6.67
N VAL A 226 -8.04 27.69 7.09
CA VAL A 226 -6.96 27.48 8.07
C VAL A 226 -7.54 27.14 9.43
N VAL A 227 -8.64 27.82 9.83
CA VAL A 227 -9.36 27.52 11.06
C VAL A 227 -9.94 26.11 11.03
N ASP A 228 -10.59 25.72 9.92
CA ASP A 228 -11.13 24.37 9.75
C ASP A 228 -10.05 23.27 9.76
N GLN A 229 -8.85 23.56 9.23
CA GLN A 229 -7.70 22.65 9.26
C GLN A 229 -7.16 22.50 10.68
N ASP A 230 -6.93 23.60 11.39
CA ASP A 230 -6.42 23.59 12.76
C ASP A 230 -7.38 22.86 13.70
N GLU A 231 -8.68 23.11 13.57
CA GLU A 231 -9.71 22.39 14.32
C GLU A 231 -9.73 20.89 13.97
N ALA A 232 -9.64 20.53 12.69
CA ALA A 232 -9.58 19.13 12.27
C ALA A 232 -8.33 18.43 12.82
N VAL A 233 -7.18 19.09 12.79
CA VAL A 233 -5.93 18.54 13.34
C VAL A 233 -6.03 18.37 14.87
N ALA A 234 -6.62 19.34 15.57
CA ALA A 234 -6.83 19.24 17.02
C ALA A 234 -7.76 18.07 17.38
N GLU A 235 -8.86 17.90 16.64
CA GLU A 235 -9.78 16.77 16.79
C GLU A 235 -9.10 15.43 16.50
N LEU A 236 -8.28 15.34 15.44
CA LEU A 236 -7.52 14.12 15.13
C LEU A 236 -6.56 13.75 16.27
N LYS A 237 -5.86 14.73 16.85
CA LYS A 237 -4.99 14.52 18.01
C LYS A 237 -5.77 13.98 19.20
N GLU A 238 -6.96 14.53 19.47
CA GLU A 238 -7.85 14.05 20.55
C GLU A 238 -8.26 12.59 20.34
N VAL A 239 -8.70 12.23 19.12
CA VAL A 239 -9.12 10.87 18.79
C VAL A 239 -7.95 9.90 18.92
N LEU A 240 -6.79 10.22 18.35
CA LEU A 240 -5.59 9.39 18.45
C LEU A 240 -5.12 9.23 19.90
N PHE A 241 -5.16 10.29 20.70
CA PHE A 241 -4.83 10.24 22.12
C PHE A 241 -5.77 9.32 22.89
N ARG A 242 -7.08 9.36 22.61
CA ARG A 242 -8.06 8.47 23.24
C ARG A 242 -7.84 7.01 22.84
N ILE A 243 -7.63 6.72 21.55
CA ILE A 243 -7.33 5.36 21.06
C ILE A 243 -6.09 4.80 21.78
N ARG A 244 -5.04 5.62 21.91
CA ARG A 244 -3.81 5.25 22.62
C ARG A 244 -4.08 4.96 24.10
N THR A 245 -4.75 5.87 24.80
CA THR A 245 -5.03 5.74 26.24
C THR A 245 -5.84 4.49 26.55
N GLU A 246 -6.88 4.21 25.75
CA GLU A 246 -7.69 3.00 25.91
C GLU A 246 -6.89 1.73 25.60
N SER A 247 -5.97 1.78 24.63
CA SER A 247 -5.09 0.66 24.27
C SER A 247 -4.08 0.33 25.38
N GLU A 248 -3.47 1.36 25.98
CA GLU A 248 -2.56 1.22 27.11
C GLU A 248 -3.29 0.67 28.35
N SER A 249 -4.47 1.22 28.67
CA SER A 249 -5.34 0.75 29.75
C SER A 249 -5.70 -0.72 29.59
N LEU A 250 -6.14 -1.13 28.39
CA LEU A 250 -6.49 -2.51 28.11
C LEU A 250 -5.27 -3.44 28.23
N THR A 251 -4.10 -3.00 27.77
CA THR A 251 -2.86 -3.78 27.86
C THR A 251 -2.46 -4.00 29.31
N ALA A 252 -2.53 -2.98 30.17
CA ALA A 252 -2.26 -3.11 31.60
C ALA A 252 -3.19 -4.14 32.27
N LYS A 253 -4.49 -4.09 31.96
CA LYS A 253 -5.47 -5.07 32.47
C LYS A 253 -5.20 -6.49 31.99
N PHE A 254 -4.84 -6.65 30.71
CA PHE A 254 -4.49 -7.97 30.16
C PHE A 254 -3.29 -8.58 30.89
N THR A 255 -2.24 -7.79 31.11
CA THR A 255 -1.07 -8.22 31.88
C THR A 255 -1.43 -8.63 33.30
N GLN A 256 -2.32 -7.88 33.96
CA GLN A 256 -2.82 -8.20 35.29
C GLN A 256 -3.59 -9.53 35.31
N HIS A 257 -4.48 -9.75 34.33
CA HIS A 257 -5.25 -10.99 34.20
C HIS A 257 -4.37 -12.20 33.89
N THR A 258 -3.38 -12.06 33.01
CA THR A 258 -2.42 -13.13 32.70
C THR A 258 -1.52 -13.46 33.89
N THR A 259 -1.12 -12.47 34.69
CA THR A 259 -0.36 -12.70 35.93
C THR A 259 -1.21 -13.44 36.96
N SER A 260 -2.52 -13.17 36.99
CA SER A 260 -3.44 -13.91 37.82
C SER A 260 -3.47 -15.39 37.40
N LEU A 261 -3.55 -15.71 36.10
CA LEU A 261 -3.57 -17.11 35.63
C LEU A 261 -2.35 -17.96 36.03
N GLN A 262 -1.21 -17.35 36.37
CA GLN A 262 -0.03 -18.09 36.85
C GLN A 262 -0.21 -18.65 38.28
N LYS A 263 -1.27 -18.26 38.99
CA LYS A 263 -1.59 -18.80 40.31
C LYS A 263 -2.36 -20.12 40.17
N PRO A 264 -1.97 -21.19 40.90
CA PRO A 264 -2.49 -22.55 40.69
C PRO A 264 -3.99 -22.75 40.96
N ASP A 265 -4.65 -21.81 41.66
CA ASP A 265 -6.06 -21.92 42.05
C ASP A 265 -7.02 -21.04 41.22
N ASN A 266 -6.56 -20.42 40.13
CA ASN A 266 -7.41 -19.46 39.41
C ASN A 266 -8.33 -20.12 38.39
N ASP A 267 -9.60 -19.74 38.49
CA ASP A 267 -10.69 -20.14 37.60
C ASP A 267 -10.52 -19.48 36.22
N LEU A 268 -10.25 -20.31 35.20
CA LEU A 268 -10.06 -19.89 33.81
C LEU A 268 -11.30 -19.18 33.25
N ASP A 269 -12.50 -19.62 33.62
CA ASP A 269 -13.75 -19.02 33.14
C ASP A 269 -13.94 -17.62 33.70
N LYS A 270 -13.56 -17.42 34.96
CA LYS A 270 -13.58 -16.09 35.59
C LYS A 270 -12.61 -15.14 34.90
N VAL A 271 -11.39 -15.59 34.58
CA VAL A 271 -10.42 -14.75 33.85
C VAL A 271 -10.89 -14.45 32.44
N ALA A 272 -11.45 -15.44 31.73
CA ALA A 272 -12.03 -15.24 30.41
C ALA A 272 -13.18 -14.22 30.42
N ALA A 273 -14.05 -14.25 31.44
CA ALA A 273 -15.13 -13.28 31.60
C ALA A 273 -14.61 -11.85 31.85
N LEU A 274 -13.55 -11.69 32.66
CA LEU A 274 -12.91 -10.39 32.90
C LEU A 274 -12.28 -9.84 31.61
N LEU A 275 -11.55 -10.68 30.86
CA LEU A 275 -10.97 -10.30 29.59
C LEU A 275 -12.04 -9.89 28.57
N ALA A 276 -13.13 -10.65 28.48
CA ALA A 276 -14.25 -10.33 27.60
C ALA A 276 -14.89 -8.98 27.95
N SER A 277 -15.09 -8.72 29.26
CA SER A 277 -15.61 -7.44 29.75
C SER A 277 -14.71 -6.27 29.36
N ASP A 278 -13.39 -6.42 29.52
CA ASP A 278 -12.42 -5.38 29.17
C ASP A 278 -12.34 -5.15 27.65
N MET A 279 -12.39 -6.21 26.84
CA MET A 279 -12.47 -6.11 25.37
C MET A 279 -13.74 -5.37 24.91
N ASN A 280 -14.89 -5.66 25.52
CA ASN A 280 -16.15 -5.00 25.19
C ASN A 280 -16.15 -3.52 25.60
N ASN A 281 -15.59 -3.19 26.76
CA ASN A 281 -15.44 -1.81 27.20
C ASN A 281 -14.55 -1.03 26.22
N PHE A 282 -13.38 -1.58 25.87
CA PHE A 282 -12.50 -0.97 24.86
C PHE A 282 -13.24 -0.76 23.53
N SER A 283 -13.93 -1.80 23.04
CA SER A 283 -14.66 -1.75 21.77
C SER A 283 -15.74 -0.67 21.77
N THR A 284 -16.39 -0.45 22.90
CA THR A 284 -17.41 0.59 23.07
C THR A 284 -16.78 1.99 23.07
N GLN A 285 -15.71 2.19 23.84
CA GLN A 285 -15.03 3.48 23.93
C GLN A 285 -14.38 3.90 22.61
N VAL A 286 -13.68 2.97 21.97
CA VAL A 286 -12.98 3.22 20.70
C VAL A 286 -13.96 3.21 19.52
N GLY A 287 -14.93 2.30 19.50
CA GLY A 287 -15.97 2.28 18.47
C GLY A 287 -16.79 3.57 18.43
N GLY A 288 -17.03 4.20 19.59
CA GLY A 288 -17.73 5.48 19.69
C GLY A 288 -16.98 6.67 19.07
N VAL A 289 -15.65 6.60 18.89
CA VAL A 289 -14.88 7.69 18.25
C VAL A 289 -14.55 7.46 16.78
N LEU A 290 -14.78 6.25 16.26
CA LEU A 290 -14.49 5.93 14.85
C LEU A 290 -15.23 6.82 13.84
N PRO A 291 -16.54 7.13 14.01
CA PRO A 291 -17.23 8.02 13.07
C PRO A 291 -16.62 9.41 13.05
N LYS A 292 -16.32 9.98 14.23
CA LYS A 292 -15.65 11.28 14.35
C LYS A 292 -14.28 11.23 13.66
N PHE A 293 -13.51 10.17 13.86
CA PHE A 293 -12.20 10.02 13.21
C PHE A 293 -12.32 10.09 11.67
N ALA A 294 -13.23 9.32 11.08
CA ALA A 294 -13.44 9.34 9.63
C ALA A 294 -13.90 10.72 9.13
N GLU A 295 -14.90 11.32 9.80
CA GLU A 295 -15.41 12.65 9.46
C GLU A 295 -14.31 13.73 9.53
N THR A 296 -13.44 13.68 10.54
CA THR A 296 -12.35 14.64 10.66
C THR A 296 -11.30 14.47 9.55
N ILE A 297 -11.02 13.24 9.10
CA ILE A 297 -10.13 13.00 7.94
C ILE A 297 -10.76 13.58 6.67
N GLU A 298 -12.04 13.30 6.41
CA GLU A 298 -12.76 13.85 5.25
C GLU A 298 -12.82 15.37 5.29
N ARG A 299 -13.00 15.98 6.48
CA ARG A 299 -12.98 17.43 6.66
C ARG A 299 -11.61 18.00 6.34
N LEU A 300 -10.53 17.35 6.77
CA LEU A 300 -9.16 17.76 6.49
C LEU A 300 -8.85 17.67 4.98
N GLU A 301 -9.22 16.57 4.32
CA GLU A 301 -9.01 16.39 2.87
C GLU A 301 -9.80 17.42 2.06
N ARG A 302 -11.05 17.70 2.46
CA ARG A 302 -11.88 18.75 1.84
C ARG A 302 -11.27 20.14 2.01
N SER A 303 -10.89 20.51 3.24
CA SER A 303 -10.32 21.83 3.51
C SER A 303 -9.00 22.05 2.76
N HIS A 304 -8.15 21.03 2.71
CA HIS A 304 -6.92 21.10 1.94
C HIS A 304 -7.17 21.22 0.43
N SER A 305 -8.07 20.42 -0.13
CA SER A 305 -8.37 20.45 -1.57
C SER A 305 -8.92 21.81 -2.00
N ALA A 306 -9.76 22.42 -1.16
CA ALA A 306 -10.24 23.79 -1.34
C ALA A 306 -9.07 24.79 -1.30
N TYR A 307 -8.20 24.68 -0.31
CA TYR A 307 -7.01 25.53 -0.17
C TYR A 307 -6.13 25.50 -1.43
N VAL A 308 -5.72 24.32 -1.90
CA VAL A 308 -4.87 24.18 -3.10
C VAL A 308 -5.53 24.74 -4.36
N SER A 309 -6.86 24.64 -4.46
CA SER A 309 -7.59 25.17 -5.60
C SER A 309 -7.73 26.69 -5.56
N SER A 310 -7.64 27.29 -4.37
CA SER A 310 -7.73 28.73 -4.13
C SER A 310 -6.38 29.44 -4.13
N ALA A 311 -5.31 28.73 -3.77
CA ALA A 311 -3.95 29.26 -3.73
C ALA A 311 -3.46 29.60 -5.15
N GLY A 312 -3.31 30.89 -5.43
CA GLY A 312 -2.69 31.36 -6.67
C GLY A 312 -1.18 31.19 -6.58
N THR A 313 -0.51 30.81 -7.67
CA THR A 313 0.95 30.51 -7.71
C THR A 313 1.90 31.66 -7.31
N ASP A 314 1.41 32.84 -6.95
CA ASP A 314 2.19 34.07 -6.80
C ASP A 314 2.23 34.67 -5.38
N SER A 315 1.64 34.00 -4.39
CA SER A 315 1.56 34.50 -3.01
C SER A 315 2.61 33.82 -2.10
N ASN A 316 3.59 34.58 -1.59
CA ASN A 316 4.56 34.08 -0.59
C ASN A 316 3.89 33.53 0.68
N ARG A 317 2.66 33.99 0.99
CA ARG A 317 1.87 33.52 2.12
C ARG A 317 1.39 32.08 1.93
N ASP A 318 1.05 31.72 0.69
CA ASP A 318 0.52 30.40 0.36
C ASP A 318 1.61 29.31 0.52
N VAL A 319 2.87 29.69 0.30
CA VAL A 319 4.04 28.81 0.50
C VAL A 319 4.28 28.52 1.97
N GLU A 320 4.12 29.53 2.85
CA GLU A 320 4.31 29.37 4.30
C GLU A 320 3.21 28.49 4.90
N GLU A 321 1.95 28.71 4.51
CA GLU A 321 0.80 27.93 4.99
C GLU A 321 0.88 26.46 4.51
N ILE A 322 1.29 26.18 3.26
CA ILE A 322 1.55 24.81 2.78
C ILE A 322 2.71 24.17 3.56
N SER A 323 3.77 24.92 3.81
CA SER A 323 4.93 24.44 4.57
C SER A 323 4.53 24.03 6.00
N ASP A 324 3.72 24.85 6.67
CA ASP A 324 3.22 24.56 8.01
C ASP A 324 2.31 23.33 8.03
N LEU A 325 1.38 23.21 7.07
CA LEU A 325 0.54 22.02 6.94
C LEU A 325 1.36 20.75 6.69
N ARG A 326 2.34 20.79 5.80
CA ARG A 326 3.27 19.67 5.55
C ARG A 326 4.04 19.28 6.80
N LYS A 327 4.49 20.26 7.59
CA LYS A 327 5.18 20.03 8.87
C LYS A 327 4.25 19.35 9.88
N TYR A 328 3.00 19.80 9.98
CA TYR A 328 1.99 19.16 10.83
C TYR A 328 1.68 17.73 10.40
N LEU A 329 1.48 17.49 9.10
CA LEU A 329 1.25 16.15 8.57
C LEU A 329 2.44 15.23 8.80
N SER A 330 3.66 15.74 8.68
CA SER A 330 4.89 15.00 8.99
C SER A 330 4.93 14.59 10.47
N GLU A 331 4.59 15.51 11.38
CA GLU A 331 4.53 15.21 12.80
C GLU A 331 3.43 14.19 13.12
N MET A 332 2.25 14.33 12.51
CA MET A 332 1.17 13.35 12.65
C MET A 332 1.59 11.98 12.14
N LEU A 333 2.17 11.87 10.94
CA LEU A 333 2.66 10.61 10.40
C LEU A 333 3.70 9.95 11.32
N ARG A 334 4.59 10.74 11.92
CA ARG A 334 5.59 10.27 12.88
C ARG A 334 4.94 9.66 14.13
N LEU A 335 3.81 10.21 14.58
CA LEU A 335 3.03 9.66 15.71
C LEU A 335 2.13 8.49 15.30
N LEU A 336 1.60 8.52 14.08
CA LEU A 336 0.61 7.59 13.56
C LEU A 336 1.21 6.22 13.27
N LYS A 337 2.40 6.16 12.65
CA LYS A 337 3.07 4.89 12.31
C LYS A 337 3.24 3.94 13.51
N PRO A 338 3.90 4.34 14.62
CA PRO A 338 4.07 3.45 15.78
C PRO A 338 2.73 3.13 16.47
N ALA A 339 1.77 4.06 16.44
CA ALA A 339 0.43 3.80 16.95
C ALA A 339 -0.28 2.72 16.12
N LYS A 340 -0.22 2.80 14.79
CA LYS A 340 -0.81 1.84 13.86
C LYS A 340 -0.21 0.45 14.03
N GLU A 341 1.11 0.34 14.18
CA GLU A 341 1.79 -0.93 14.47
C GLU A 341 1.26 -1.55 15.77
N THR A 342 1.13 -0.77 16.82
CA THR A 342 0.56 -1.21 18.11
C THR A 342 -0.88 -1.72 17.93
N VAL A 343 -1.71 -1.01 17.16
CA VAL A 343 -3.11 -1.43 16.86
C VAL A 343 -3.14 -2.73 16.06
N ILE A 344 -2.24 -2.90 15.08
CA ILE A 344 -2.12 -4.12 14.26
C ILE A 344 -1.71 -5.31 15.12
N GLU A 345 -0.70 -5.16 15.96
CA GLU A 345 -0.26 -6.20 16.89
C GLU A 345 -1.40 -6.61 17.82
N ARG A 346 -2.12 -5.62 18.36
CA ARG A 346 -3.28 -5.86 19.22
C ARG A 346 -4.37 -6.63 18.50
N ARG A 347 -4.72 -6.25 17.27
CA ARG A 347 -5.71 -6.97 16.44
C ARG A 347 -5.29 -8.40 16.23
N ASN A 348 -4.03 -8.65 15.89
CA ASN A 348 -3.52 -10.01 15.67
C ASN A 348 -3.57 -10.84 16.96
N PHE A 349 -3.26 -10.23 18.10
CA PHE A 349 -3.41 -10.89 19.40
C PHE A 349 -4.88 -11.22 19.71
N THR A 350 -5.82 -10.29 19.48
CA THR A 350 -7.25 -10.54 19.67
C THR A 350 -7.76 -11.67 18.77
N LEU A 351 -7.31 -11.75 17.52
CA LEU A 351 -7.61 -12.87 16.61
C LEU A 351 -7.04 -14.18 17.14
N HIS A 352 -5.82 -14.17 17.71
CA HIS A 352 -5.26 -15.35 18.34
C HIS A 352 -6.08 -15.83 19.54
N VAL A 353 -6.53 -14.92 20.41
CA VAL A 353 -7.42 -15.25 21.54
C VAL A 353 -8.69 -15.93 21.06
N LYS A 354 -9.29 -15.42 19.98
CA LYS A 354 -10.45 -16.05 19.34
C LYS A 354 -10.14 -17.45 18.82
N ASP A 355 -8.99 -17.65 18.18
CA ASP A 355 -8.60 -18.93 17.59
C ASP A 355 -8.35 -20.03 18.64
N ILE A 356 -7.94 -19.66 19.87
CA ILE A 356 -7.81 -20.59 21.00
C ILE A 356 -9.18 -21.16 21.40
N ASN A 357 -10.27 -20.43 21.15
CA ASN A 357 -11.65 -20.87 21.37
C ASN A 357 -11.93 -21.30 22.82
N ILE A 358 -11.55 -20.47 23.80
CA ILE A 358 -11.70 -20.78 25.24
C ILE A 358 -13.19 -20.91 25.62
N ASN A 359 -13.98 -19.87 25.36
CA ASN A 359 -15.43 -19.89 25.54
C ASN A 359 -16.12 -18.87 24.62
N GLU A 360 -17.44 -19.03 24.47
CA GLU A 360 -18.26 -18.24 23.55
C GLU A 360 -18.25 -16.74 23.87
N VAL A 361 -18.30 -16.38 25.16
CA VAL A 361 -18.35 -14.98 25.61
C VAL A 361 -17.07 -14.23 25.22
N LEU A 362 -15.90 -14.84 25.47
CA LEU A 362 -14.61 -14.26 25.11
C LEU A 362 -14.43 -14.18 23.59
N ASN A 363 -14.88 -15.20 22.85
CA ASN A 363 -14.81 -15.18 21.39
C ASN A 363 -15.66 -14.07 20.77
N ASN A 364 -16.86 -13.83 21.31
CA ASN A 364 -17.74 -12.75 20.87
C ASN A 364 -17.11 -11.38 21.14
N ALA A 365 -16.54 -11.18 22.33
CA ALA A 365 -15.83 -9.95 22.68
C ALA A 365 -14.58 -9.74 21.79
N ALA A 366 -13.82 -10.79 21.52
CA ALA A 366 -12.66 -10.75 20.63
C ALA A 366 -13.08 -10.42 19.18
N ASN A 367 -14.19 -10.98 18.69
CA ASN A 367 -14.75 -10.64 17.38
C ASN A 367 -15.08 -9.14 17.29
N GLN A 368 -15.85 -8.62 18.25
CA GLN A 368 -16.23 -7.21 18.27
C GLN A 368 -15.00 -6.29 18.34
N GLN A 369 -14.04 -6.60 19.22
CA GLN A 369 -12.81 -5.84 19.31
C GLN A 369 -12.02 -5.87 18.00
N SER A 370 -11.92 -7.02 17.34
CA SER A 370 -11.18 -7.13 16.07
C SER A 370 -11.79 -6.27 14.97
N GLN A 371 -13.12 -6.12 14.93
CA GLN A 371 -13.82 -5.25 13.98
C GLN A 371 -13.54 -3.77 14.28
N VAL A 372 -13.60 -3.36 15.54
CA VAL A 372 -13.28 -1.98 15.95
C VAL A 372 -11.82 -1.64 15.62
N LEU A 373 -10.88 -2.53 15.95
CA LEU A 373 -9.47 -2.33 15.62
C LEU A 373 -9.23 -2.29 14.10
N HIS A 374 -9.98 -3.04 13.30
CA HIS A 374 -9.93 -2.95 11.85
C HIS A 374 -10.38 -1.57 11.34
N GLY A 375 -11.47 -1.03 11.90
CA GLY A 375 -11.92 0.35 11.60
C GLY A 375 -10.88 1.40 11.97
N VAL A 376 -10.21 1.26 13.13
CA VAL A 376 -9.11 2.16 13.51
C VAL A 376 -7.98 2.10 12.48
N ILE A 377 -7.55 0.89 12.09
CA ILE A 377 -6.47 0.71 11.11
C ILE A 377 -6.85 1.34 9.77
N SER A 378 -8.09 1.14 9.30
CA SER A 378 -8.57 1.72 8.05
C SER A 378 -8.47 3.25 8.06
N ASN A 379 -8.95 3.91 9.12
CA ASN A 379 -8.87 5.37 9.23
C ASN A 379 -7.41 5.86 9.34
N MET A 380 -6.54 5.11 10.02
CA MET A 380 -5.11 5.44 10.06
C MET A 380 -4.47 5.32 8.68
N GLU A 381 -4.80 4.29 7.89
CA GLU A 381 -4.30 4.11 6.52
C GLU A 381 -4.82 5.20 5.58
N GLU A 382 -6.06 5.65 5.76
CA GLU A 382 -6.65 6.77 5.01
C GLU A 382 -5.93 8.09 5.33
N LEU A 383 -5.70 8.39 6.61
CA LEU A 383 -4.93 9.56 7.04
C LEU A 383 -3.48 9.51 6.51
N GLU A 384 -2.84 8.33 6.51
CA GLU A 384 -1.52 8.16 5.89
C GLU A 384 -1.56 8.42 4.38
N SER A 385 -2.56 7.90 3.68
CA SER A 385 -2.73 8.12 2.25
C SER A 385 -2.93 9.60 1.94
N PHE A 386 -3.76 10.29 2.73
CA PHE A 386 -3.96 11.73 2.60
C PHE A 386 -2.62 12.48 2.78
N ALA A 387 -1.90 12.21 3.86
CA ALA A 387 -0.61 12.85 4.11
C ALA A 387 0.44 12.53 3.03
N LEU A 388 0.44 11.34 2.42
CA LEU A 388 1.35 11.03 1.31
C LEU A 388 1.01 11.79 0.03
N LYS A 389 -0.28 11.94 -0.31
CA LYS A 389 -0.72 12.79 -1.45
C LYS A 389 -0.20 14.22 -1.28
N MET A 390 -0.24 14.74 -0.06
CA MET A 390 0.21 16.08 0.31
C MET A 390 1.70 16.35 0.10
N PHE A 391 2.54 15.33 0.20
CA PHE A 391 3.98 15.47 -0.06
C PHE A 391 4.35 15.30 -1.55
N SER A 392 3.42 14.82 -2.37
CA SER A 392 3.65 14.61 -3.81
C SER A 392 3.28 15.81 -4.69
N LEU A 393 2.44 16.71 -4.16
CA LEU A 393 2.28 18.09 -4.61
C LEU A 393 3.43 18.92 -4.04
#